data_AF-A0A7R9HLG7-F1
#
_entry.id   AF-A0A7R9HLG7-F1
#
_cell.length_a   1.000
_cell.length_b   1.000
_cell.length_c   1.000
_cell.angle_alpha   90.00
_cell.angle_beta   90.00
_cell.angle_gamma   90.00
#
_symmetry.space_group_name_H-M   'P 1'
#
loop_
_entity.id
_entity.type
_entity.pdbx_description
1 polymer ?
#
loop_
_entity_poly.entity_id
_entity_poly.type
_entity_poly.pdbx_seq_one_letter_code
_entity_poly.pdbx_strand_id
1 'polypeptide(L)'
;MRPPKLSCGNWNSSVKNICELTFVCPTEIIAFSDRIKEFHAINTEVVGVSTDSHFSHLAWINTSRKSGGLGPLNYPLLSDFNKTISRDYGVLVKEEGVALRGLFIIDPKGILRQITVNDLPVGRSVDETLRLVKAFQFVEEHGEVCPANWKPDSPTIKPDPKGSKEYFEKVN
;
A
#
# COMPACT_ATOMS: atom_id res chain seq x y z
N MET A 1 -16.02 8.53 4.50
CA MET A 1 -15.43 8.60 5.85
C MET A 1 -13.98 9.02 5.69
N ARG A 2 -13.46 9.99 6.46
CA ARG A 2 -12.01 10.19 6.53
C ARG A 2 -11.44 9.02 7.34
N PRO A 3 -10.40 8.31 6.88
CA PRO A 3 -9.72 7.34 7.73
C PRO A 3 -9.21 8.06 8.99
N PRO A 4 -9.08 7.38 10.13
CA PRO A 4 -8.53 7.97 11.34
C PRO A 4 -7.13 8.51 11.05
N LYS A 5 -6.82 9.68 11.61
CA LYS A 5 -5.44 10.15 11.69
C LYS A 5 -4.69 9.15 12.58
N LEU A 6 -3.89 8.29 11.99
CA LEU A 6 -2.82 7.60 12.72
C LEU A 6 -1.93 8.70 13.28
N SER A 7 -1.96 8.93 14.60
CA SER A 7 -0.97 9.76 15.27
C SER A 7 0.33 8.96 15.32
N CYS A 8 1.05 8.96 14.20
CA CYS A 8 2.45 8.58 14.21
C CYS A 8 3.12 9.49 15.26
N GLY A 9 3.93 8.93 16.16
CA GLY A 9 4.85 9.74 16.96
C GLY A 9 5.69 10.64 16.05
N ASN A 10 6.50 11.55 16.59
CA ASN A 10 7.34 12.44 15.77
C ASN A 10 8.28 11.66 14.83
N TRP A 11 7.78 11.31 13.65
CA TRP A 11 8.49 10.75 12.52
C TRP A 11 8.51 11.88 11.49
N ASN A 12 9.66 12.55 11.39
CA ASN A 12 9.85 13.69 10.50
C ASN A 12 9.37 13.35 9.08
N SER A 13 8.36 14.09 8.63
CA SER A 13 8.03 14.43 7.24
C SER A 13 8.43 13.41 6.14
N SER A 14 7.43 12.64 5.68
CA SER A 14 7.31 11.92 4.37
C SER A 14 6.81 10.46 4.46
N VAL A 15 6.31 10.03 5.61
CA VAL A 15 5.87 8.64 5.82
C VAL A 15 4.51 8.38 5.14
N LYS A 16 4.51 7.57 4.08
CA LYS A 16 3.35 7.10 3.31
C LYS A 16 3.08 5.64 3.71
N ASN A 17 1.86 5.24 4.04
CA ASN A 17 1.61 3.92 4.66
C ASN A 17 0.85 2.98 3.71
N ILE A 18 1.32 1.72 3.60
CA ILE A 18 0.65 0.58 2.94
C ILE A 18 0.53 -0.56 3.97
N CYS A 19 -0.71 -0.96 4.32
CA CYS A 19 -1.07 -1.96 5.34
C CYS A 19 -1.28 -3.39 4.75
N GLU A 20 -0.94 -4.48 5.46
CA GLU A 20 -1.01 -5.88 4.98
C GLU A 20 -1.33 -6.94 6.07
N LEU A 21 -2.20 -7.96 5.80
CA LEU A 21 -2.67 -9.01 6.76
C LEU A 21 -2.80 -10.47 6.23
N THR A 22 -2.34 -11.42 7.08
CA THR A 22 -2.40 -12.91 7.24
C THR A 22 -2.10 -13.95 6.12
N PHE A 23 -1.69 -15.18 6.56
CA PHE A 23 -1.31 -16.49 5.95
C PHE A 23 -0.71 -16.64 4.53
N VAL A 24 -1.22 -15.98 3.48
CA VAL A 24 -0.42 -15.68 2.26
C VAL A 24 0.61 -14.56 2.59
N CYS A 25 0.48 -13.96 3.77
CA CYS A 25 1.32 -12.91 4.33
C CYS A 25 2.82 -13.05 4.11
N PRO A 26 3.50 -14.20 4.36
CA PRO A 26 4.95 -14.20 4.26
C PRO A 26 5.38 -13.86 2.83
N THR A 27 4.66 -14.32 1.80
CA THR A 27 5.02 -13.98 0.42
C THR A 27 4.79 -12.51 0.10
N GLU A 28 3.68 -11.91 0.56
CA GLU A 28 3.42 -10.48 0.35
C GLU A 28 4.41 -9.60 1.13
N ILE A 29 4.54 -9.88 2.43
CA ILE A 29 5.41 -9.14 3.35
C ILE A 29 6.86 -9.18 2.84
N ILE A 30 7.33 -10.35 2.44
CA ILE A 30 8.66 -10.53 1.87
C ILE A 30 8.80 -9.80 0.53
N ALA A 31 7.81 -9.91 -0.37
CA ALA A 31 7.87 -9.26 -1.67
C ALA A 31 7.97 -7.72 -1.55
N PHE A 32 7.21 -7.12 -0.63
CA PHE A 32 7.36 -5.69 -0.31
C PHE A 32 8.71 -5.38 0.34
N SER A 33 9.20 -6.24 1.24
CA SER A 33 10.47 -6.03 1.93
C SER A 33 11.66 -6.07 0.97
N ASP A 34 11.66 -7.03 0.05
CA ASP A 34 12.73 -7.23 -0.91
C ASP A 34 12.77 -6.09 -1.95
N ARG A 35 11.61 -5.46 -2.22
CA ARG A 35 11.46 -4.33 -3.15
C ARG A 35 11.30 -2.96 -2.48
N ILE A 36 11.54 -2.87 -1.17
CA ILE A 36 11.29 -1.63 -0.41
C ILE A 36 12.05 -0.42 -0.97
N LYS A 37 13.24 -0.67 -1.53
CA LYS A 37 14.09 0.37 -2.11
C LYS A 37 13.41 1.08 -3.29
N GLU A 38 12.56 0.38 -4.03
CA GLU A 38 11.80 0.98 -5.13
C GLU A 38 10.75 1.97 -4.62
N PHE A 39 10.14 1.70 -3.47
CA PHE A 39 9.22 2.62 -2.80
C PHE A 39 9.97 3.82 -2.23
N HIS A 40 11.08 3.60 -1.52
CA HIS A 40 11.91 4.69 -0.98
C HIS A 40 12.44 5.62 -2.09
N ALA A 41 12.82 5.07 -3.25
CA ALA A 41 13.30 5.85 -4.39
C ALA A 41 12.25 6.83 -4.94
N ILE A 42 10.96 6.54 -4.75
CA ILE A 42 9.83 7.43 -5.09
C ILE A 42 9.23 8.08 -3.83
N ASN A 43 10.06 8.29 -2.80
CA ASN A 43 9.70 8.92 -1.54
C ASN A 43 8.46 8.29 -0.87
N THR A 44 8.37 6.96 -0.87
CA THR A 44 7.19 6.23 -0.36
C THR A 44 7.63 5.18 0.66
N GLU A 45 6.97 5.18 1.81
CA GLU A 45 7.19 4.20 2.88
C GLU A 45 6.15 3.06 2.77
N VAL A 46 6.39 1.97 3.50
CA VAL A 46 5.49 0.81 3.59
C VAL A 46 5.37 0.42 5.07
N VAL A 47 4.17 0.05 5.53
CA VAL A 47 3.93 -0.30 6.94
C VAL A 47 2.96 -1.46 7.03
N GLY A 48 3.47 -2.69 7.19
CA GLY A 48 2.61 -3.84 7.42
C GLY A 48 1.86 -3.68 8.75
N VAL A 49 0.61 -4.11 8.84
CA VAL A 49 -0.17 -4.01 10.08
C VAL A 49 -1.00 -5.26 10.21
N SER A 50 -0.95 -5.93 11.35
CA SER A 50 -1.83 -7.07 11.60
C SER A 50 -2.47 -7.01 12.97
N THR A 51 -3.47 -7.85 13.21
CA THR A 51 -4.11 -8.01 14.52
C THR A 51 -3.27 -8.81 15.52
N ASP A 52 -2.12 -9.33 15.09
CA ASP A 52 -1.16 -10.05 15.94
C ASP A 52 -0.41 -9.10 16.89
N SER A 53 0.12 -9.66 17.98
CA SER A 53 0.92 -8.90 18.94
C SER A 53 2.33 -8.64 18.41
N HIS A 54 2.99 -7.58 18.89
CA HIS A 54 4.38 -7.29 18.57
C HIS A 54 5.36 -8.42 18.96
N PHE A 55 5.03 -9.22 19.98
CA PHE A 55 5.79 -10.43 20.31
C PHE A 55 5.69 -11.50 19.23
N SER A 56 4.49 -11.68 18.65
CA SER A 56 4.25 -12.61 17.56
C SER A 56 5.01 -12.17 16.30
N HIS A 57 5.00 -10.87 16.00
CA HIS A 57 5.80 -10.28 14.93
C HIS A 57 7.29 -10.57 15.08
N LEU A 58 7.84 -10.34 16.27
CA LEU A 58 9.25 -10.58 16.54
C LEU A 58 9.60 -12.07 16.38
N ALA A 59 8.76 -12.98 16.91
CA ALA A 59 8.95 -14.41 16.73
C ALA A 59 8.94 -14.81 15.25
N TRP A 60 8.07 -14.19 14.45
CA TRP A 60 7.93 -14.50 13.03
C TRP A 60 9.09 -13.96 12.18
N ILE A 61 9.63 -12.78 12.53
CA ILE A 61 10.86 -12.20 11.96
C ILE A 61 12.07 -13.09 12.28
N ASN A 62 12.15 -13.62 13.49
CA ASN A 62 13.24 -14.52 13.91
C ASN A 62 13.13 -15.92 13.30
N THR A 63 11.99 -16.27 12.71
CA THR A 63 11.79 -17.55 12.02
C THR A 63 12.32 -17.46 10.59
N SER A 64 13.05 -18.48 10.13
CA SER A 64 13.63 -18.48 8.79
C SER A 64 12.56 -18.54 7.69
N ARG A 65 12.82 -17.91 6.54
CA ARG A 65 11.93 -17.97 5.36
C ARG A 65 11.66 -19.41 4.89
N LYS A 66 12.64 -20.31 5.02
CA LYS A 66 12.50 -21.74 4.67
C LYS A 66 11.51 -22.49 5.56
N SER A 67 11.26 -21.98 6.76
CA SER A 67 10.33 -22.56 7.74
C SER A 67 8.99 -21.81 7.77
N GLY A 68 8.70 -20.97 6.77
CA GLY A 68 7.48 -20.15 6.73
C GLY A 68 7.54 -18.87 7.57
N GLY A 69 8.72 -18.49 8.05
CA GLY A 69 8.97 -17.21 8.72
C GLY A 69 9.22 -16.06 7.74
N LEU A 70 9.44 -14.87 8.28
CA LEU A 70 9.68 -13.67 7.47
C LEU A 70 11.18 -13.45 7.20
N GLY A 71 12.04 -13.86 8.16
CA GLY A 71 13.42 -13.43 8.21
C GLY A 71 13.54 -11.91 8.41
N PRO A 72 14.72 -11.32 8.14
CA PRO A 72 14.91 -9.88 8.23
C PRO A 72 13.95 -9.12 7.30
N LEU A 73 13.33 -8.08 7.85
CA LEU A 73 12.45 -7.17 7.13
C LEU A 73 13.03 -5.77 7.05
N ASN A 74 12.74 -5.08 5.96
CA ASN A 74 13.27 -3.75 5.67
C ASN A 74 12.25 -2.62 5.90
N TYR A 75 11.10 -2.92 6.51
CA TYR A 75 10.05 -1.96 6.83
C TYR A 75 9.31 -2.38 8.11
N PRO A 76 8.62 -1.46 8.81
CA PRO A 76 7.99 -1.77 10.09
C PRO A 76 6.73 -2.64 9.96
N LEU A 77 6.57 -3.55 10.93
CA LEU A 77 5.33 -4.30 11.17
C LEU A 77 4.63 -3.80 12.43
N LEU A 78 3.45 -3.22 12.26
CA LEU A 78 2.60 -2.69 13.31
C LEU A 78 1.67 -3.77 13.87
N SER A 79 1.46 -3.72 15.18
CA SER A 79 0.55 -4.59 15.92
C SER A 79 -0.74 -3.83 16.23
N ASP A 80 -1.82 -4.12 15.51
CA ASP A 80 -3.19 -3.70 15.78
C ASP A 80 -3.91 -4.71 16.70
N PHE A 81 -3.29 -5.01 17.84
CA PHE A 81 -3.79 -6.03 18.77
C PHE A 81 -5.23 -5.78 19.23
N ASN A 82 -5.58 -4.50 19.42
CA ASN A 82 -6.91 -4.03 19.81
C ASN A 82 -7.92 -3.96 18.64
N LYS A 83 -7.49 -4.23 17.41
CA LYS A 83 -8.32 -4.28 16.19
C LYS A 83 -8.98 -2.95 15.85
N THR A 84 -8.44 -1.85 16.36
CA THR A 84 -8.99 -0.51 16.16
C THR A 84 -8.67 -0.04 14.74
N ILE A 85 -7.44 -0.22 14.30
CA ILE A 85 -7.00 0.20 12.96
C ILE A 85 -7.77 -0.59 11.89
N SER A 86 -7.83 -1.91 12.03
CA SER A 86 -8.52 -2.80 11.11
C SER A 86 -10.01 -2.49 11.01
N ARG A 87 -10.63 -2.10 12.14
CA ARG A 87 -12.04 -1.70 12.18
C ARG A 87 -12.25 -0.35 11.49
N ASP A 88 -11.40 0.61 11.78
CA ASP A 88 -11.54 1.96 11.24
C ASP A 88 -11.28 2.02 9.73
N TYR A 89 -10.41 1.15 9.23
CA TYR A 89 -10.15 0.95 7.79
C TYR A 89 -11.18 0.02 7.13
N GLY A 90 -12.14 -0.52 7.89
CA GLY A 90 -13.24 -1.33 7.37
C GLY A 90 -12.84 -2.70 6.84
N VAL A 91 -11.69 -3.24 7.27
CA VAL A 91 -11.15 -4.53 6.79
C VAL A 91 -11.24 -5.65 7.83
N LEU A 92 -11.68 -5.36 9.06
CA LEU A 92 -11.85 -6.36 10.11
C LEU A 92 -13.05 -7.29 9.82
N VAL A 93 -12.78 -8.59 9.73
CA VAL A 93 -13.78 -9.66 9.81
C VAL A 93 -14.04 -9.92 11.30
N LYS A 94 -15.17 -9.43 11.81
CA LYS A 94 -15.45 -9.38 13.26
C LYS A 94 -15.56 -10.77 13.87
N GLU A 95 -16.16 -11.69 13.12
CA GLU A 95 -16.47 -13.06 13.51
C GLU A 95 -15.19 -13.88 13.68
N GLU A 96 -14.17 -13.59 12.86
CA GLU A 96 -12.89 -14.30 12.85
C GLU A 96 -11.78 -13.55 13.63
N GLY A 97 -11.98 -12.26 13.91
CA GLY A 97 -10.99 -11.43 14.60
C GLY A 97 -9.74 -11.14 13.77
N VAL A 98 -9.77 -11.44 12.47
CA VAL A 98 -8.71 -11.16 11.50
C VAL A 98 -9.16 -10.08 10.53
N ALA A 99 -8.22 -9.46 9.83
CA ALA A 99 -8.55 -8.52 8.78
C ALA A 99 -8.31 -9.10 7.39
N LEU A 100 -9.15 -8.68 6.44
CA LEU A 100 -8.99 -8.94 5.01
C LEU A 100 -7.69 -8.33 4.48
N ARG A 101 -7.32 -8.70 3.24
CA ARG A 101 -6.13 -8.19 2.57
C ARG A 101 -6.33 -6.77 2.04
N GLY A 102 -6.45 -5.82 2.95
CA GLY A 102 -6.60 -4.41 2.65
C GLY A 102 -5.27 -3.72 2.41
N LEU A 103 -5.08 -3.12 1.25
CA LEU A 103 -3.98 -2.20 0.91
C LEU A 103 -4.56 -0.81 0.69
N PHE A 104 -3.88 0.20 1.25
CA PHE A 104 -4.30 1.58 1.20
C PHE A 104 -3.12 2.44 0.72
N ILE A 105 -3.37 3.36 -0.22
CA ILE A 105 -2.38 4.35 -0.64
C ILE A 105 -2.82 5.71 -0.10
N ILE A 106 -2.00 6.27 0.78
CA ILE A 106 -2.24 7.56 1.44
C ILE A 106 -1.20 8.57 0.95
N ASP A 107 -1.66 9.74 0.52
CA ASP A 107 -0.78 10.81 0.03
C ASP A 107 -0.12 11.62 1.17
N PRO A 108 0.86 12.50 0.87
CA PRO A 108 1.51 13.34 1.89
C PRO A 108 0.58 14.27 2.67
N LYS A 109 -0.62 14.55 2.14
CA LYS A 109 -1.64 15.38 2.81
C LYS A 109 -2.51 14.55 3.74
N GLY A 110 -2.23 13.25 3.89
CA GLY A 110 -3.01 12.30 4.67
C GLY A 110 -4.33 11.92 4.01
N ILE A 111 -4.47 12.13 2.70
CA ILE A 111 -5.68 11.81 1.95
C ILE A 111 -5.53 10.41 1.37
N LEU A 112 -6.54 9.58 1.62
CA LEU A 112 -6.64 8.25 1.03
C LEU A 112 -6.93 8.38 -0.48
N ARG A 113 -6.05 7.83 -1.31
CA ARG A 113 -6.14 7.91 -2.78
C ARG A 113 -6.61 6.61 -3.42
N GLN A 114 -6.28 5.48 -2.82
CA GLN A 114 -6.61 4.17 -3.38
C GLN A 114 -6.80 3.12 -2.29
N ILE A 115 -7.71 2.18 -2.53
CA ILE A 115 -8.02 1.04 -1.68
C ILE A 115 -8.08 -0.21 -2.55
N THR A 116 -7.32 -1.24 -2.19
CA THR A 116 -7.49 -2.61 -2.71
C THR A 116 -7.87 -3.50 -1.54
N VAL A 117 -8.96 -4.26 -1.66
CA VAL A 117 -9.28 -5.30 -0.68
C VAL A 117 -9.42 -6.62 -1.43
N ASN A 118 -8.51 -7.55 -1.15
CA ASN A 118 -8.64 -8.91 -1.64
C ASN A 118 -9.25 -9.80 -0.56
N ASP A 119 -9.97 -10.83 -1.00
CA ASP A 119 -10.34 -11.93 -0.12
C ASP A 119 -9.09 -12.73 0.32
N LEU A 120 -9.20 -13.49 1.41
CA LEU A 120 -8.10 -14.20 2.05
C LEU A 120 -7.29 -15.13 1.13
N PRO A 121 -7.84 -15.84 0.13
CA PRO A 121 -7.04 -16.78 -0.66
C PRO A 121 -6.17 -16.14 -1.75
N VAL A 122 -6.33 -14.84 -2.05
CA VAL A 122 -5.66 -14.20 -3.20
C VAL A 122 -4.74 -13.06 -2.78
N GLY A 123 -3.43 -13.23 -3.00
CA GLY A 123 -2.43 -12.19 -2.73
C GLY A 123 -2.52 -10.97 -3.67
N ARG A 124 -1.92 -9.86 -3.24
CA ARG A 124 -1.83 -8.59 -3.96
C ARG A 124 -0.57 -8.50 -4.81
N SER A 125 -0.50 -7.48 -5.65
CA SER A 125 0.63 -7.21 -6.53
C SER A 125 1.43 -6.00 -6.09
N VAL A 126 2.73 -6.21 -5.84
CA VAL A 126 3.70 -5.14 -5.55
C VAL A 126 3.89 -4.23 -6.77
N ASP A 127 3.91 -4.80 -7.98
CA ASP A 127 4.04 -4.03 -9.22
C ASP A 127 2.87 -3.10 -9.44
N GLU A 128 1.64 -3.58 -9.21
CA GLU A 128 0.45 -2.73 -9.33
C GLU A 128 0.45 -1.62 -8.28
N THR A 129 0.90 -1.93 -7.07
CA THR A 129 1.03 -0.94 -6.01
C THR A 129 2.04 0.16 -6.40
N LEU A 130 3.22 -0.22 -6.90
CA LEU A 130 4.22 0.73 -7.40
C LEU A 130 3.67 1.56 -8.57
N ARG A 131 2.94 0.94 -9.50
CA ARG A 131 2.31 1.62 -10.63
C ARG A 131 1.34 2.69 -10.17
N LEU A 132 0.47 2.36 -9.23
CA LEU A 132 -0.53 3.28 -8.66
C LEU A 132 0.14 4.44 -7.91
N VAL A 133 1.16 4.16 -7.08
CA VAL A 133 1.91 5.23 -6.38
C VAL A 133 2.53 6.20 -7.39
N LYS A 134 3.20 5.70 -8.43
CA LYS A 134 3.80 6.54 -9.49
C LYS A 134 2.73 7.33 -10.24
N ALA A 135 1.57 6.74 -10.51
CA ALA A 135 0.47 7.43 -11.19
C ALA A 135 -0.07 8.60 -10.36
N PHE A 136 -0.29 8.40 -9.06
CA PHE A 136 -0.76 9.50 -8.19
C PHE A 136 0.28 10.62 -8.05
N GLN A 137 1.57 10.27 -8.00
CA GLN A 137 2.64 11.28 -7.98
C GLN A 137 2.68 12.07 -9.28
N PHE A 138 2.57 11.39 -10.44
CA PHE A 138 2.54 12.04 -11.74
C PHE A 138 1.38 13.04 -11.86
N VAL A 139 0.16 12.63 -11.48
CA VAL A 139 -1.03 13.48 -11.52
C VAL A 139 -0.88 14.73 -10.66
N GLU A 140 -0.30 14.59 -9.46
CA GLU A 140 -0.08 15.73 -8.56
C GLU A 140 0.98 16.71 -9.10
N GLU A 141 2.03 16.19 -9.75
CA GLU A 141 3.11 17.01 -10.31
C GLU A 141 2.72 17.71 -11.62
N HIS A 142 2.00 17.03 -12.51
CA HIS A 142 1.74 17.50 -13.88
C HIS A 142 0.32 18.06 -14.09
N GLY A 143 -0.63 17.73 -13.23
CA GLY A 143 -2.04 18.12 -13.40
C GLY A 143 -2.77 17.39 -14.55
N GLU A 144 -2.13 16.43 -15.19
CA GLU A 144 -2.73 15.54 -16.19
C GLU A 144 -3.27 14.27 -15.53
N VAL A 145 -4.16 13.54 -16.24
CA VAL A 145 -4.71 12.27 -15.74
C VAL A 145 -4.09 11.07 -16.44
N CYS A 146 -3.94 9.98 -15.68
CA CYS A 146 -3.37 8.72 -16.14
C CYS A 146 -4.47 7.80 -16.72
N PRO A 147 -4.36 7.36 -17.98
CA PRO A 147 -5.27 6.39 -18.58
C PRO A 147 -5.22 5.00 -17.95
N ALA A 148 -6.10 4.11 -18.41
CA ALA A 148 -6.06 2.70 -18.03
C ALA A 148 -4.70 2.07 -18.37
N ASN A 149 -4.19 1.22 -17.47
CA ASN A 149 -2.89 0.55 -17.60
C ASN A 149 -1.67 1.50 -17.74
N TRP A 150 -1.82 2.78 -17.39
CA TRP A 150 -0.72 3.75 -17.46
C TRP A 150 0.49 3.28 -16.66
N LYS A 151 1.67 3.44 -17.28
CA LYS A 151 3.00 3.25 -16.70
C LYS A 151 3.83 4.52 -16.95
N PRO A 152 4.95 4.72 -16.23
CA PRO A 152 5.89 5.78 -16.58
C PRO A 152 6.17 5.83 -18.09
N ASP A 153 6.27 7.04 -18.63
CA ASP A 153 6.46 7.33 -20.06
C ASP A 153 5.28 6.99 -20.98
N SER A 154 4.16 6.47 -20.46
CA SER A 154 2.94 6.28 -21.23
C SER A 154 2.22 7.61 -21.49
N PRO A 155 1.51 7.76 -22.64
CA PRO A 155 0.74 8.96 -22.92
C PRO A 155 -0.33 9.24 -21.85
N THR A 156 -0.58 10.51 -21.59
CA THR A 156 -1.48 11.03 -20.55
C THR A 156 -2.52 11.98 -21.16
N ILE A 157 -3.54 12.32 -20.38
CA ILE A 157 -4.68 13.12 -20.85
C ILE A 157 -4.71 14.43 -20.07
N LYS A 158 -4.71 15.56 -20.78
CA LYS A 158 -5.07 16.86 -20.19
C LYS A 158 -6.56 16.87 -19.86
N PRO A 159 -6.97 17.15 -18.60
CA PRO A 159 -8.35 16.99 -18.15
C PRO A 159 -9.25 18.16 -18.59
N ASP A 160 -9.26 18.46 -19.89
CA ASP A 160 -10.14 19.45 -20.50
C ASP A 160 -10.63 18.97 -21.89
N PRO A 161 -11.83 19.40 -22.34
CA PRO A 161 -12.42 18.91 -23.60
C PRO A 161 -11.61 19.20 -24.86
N LYS A 162 -10.72 20.20 -24.85
CA LYS A 162 -9.88 20.54 -26.01
C LYS A 162 -8.54 19.81 -25.96
N GLY A 163 -7.85 19.86 -24.81
CA GLY A 163 -6.55 19.22 -24.60
C GLY A 163 -6.61 17.70 -24.64
N SER A 164 -7.71 17.09 -24.21
CA SER A 164 -7.89 15.63 -24.27
C SER A 164 -7.88 15.06 -25.70
N LYS A 165 -8.20 15.87 -26.72
CA LYS A 165 -8.17 15.43 -28.13
C LYS A 165 -6.78 15.01 -28.60
N GLU A 166 -5.74 15.69 -28.11
CA GLU A 166 -4.34 15.37 -28.40
C GLU A 166 -4.00 13.91 -28.05
N TYR A 167 -4.50 13.43 -26.91
CA TYR A 167 -4.34 12.04 -26.51
C TYR A 167 -5.13 11.09 -27.42
N PHE A 168 -6.42 11.36 -27.64
CA PHE A 168 -7.28 10.46 -28.41
C PHE A 168 -6.88 10.33 -29.89
N GLU A 169 -6.34 11.39 -30.49
CA GLU A 169 -5.76 11.38 -31.84
C GLU A 169 -4.45 10.60 -31.91
N LYS A 170 -3.67 10.55 -30.82
CA LYS A 170 -2.37 9.86 -30.77
C LYS A 170 -2.49 8.35 -30.58
N VAL A 171 -3.53 7.89 -29.87
CA VAL A 171 -3.67 6.48 -29.45
C VAL A 171 -4.67 5.66 -30.28
N ASN A 172 -5.33 6.27 -31.26
CA ASN A 172 -6.24 5.63 -32.22
C ASN A 172 -5.79 5.93 -33.65
#